data_AF-A0A4R6LF15-F1
#
_entry.id   AF-A0A4R6LF15-F1
#
_cell.length_a   1.000
_cell.length_b   1.000
_cell.length_c   1.000
_cell.angle_alpha   90.00
_cell.angle_beta   90.00
_cell.angle_gamma   90.00
#
_symmetry.space_group_name_H-M   'P 1'
#
loop_
_entity.id
_entity.type
_entity.pdbx_description
1 polymer ?
#
loop_
_entity_poly.entity_id
_entity_poly.type
_entity_poly.pdbx_seq_one_letter_code
_entity_poly.pdbx_strand_id
1 'polypeptide(L)'
;MIQHIEISDLNLRTKIKNAEICFGGNRKLKIYGILKCSSGKRMKRENRVFFSSEKEAKESGFRPCGHCMKTEYLNWKNGLI
;
A
#
# COMPACT_ATOMS: atom_id res chain seq x y z
N MET A 1 5.11 -5.68 -6.85
CA MET A 1 5.20 -4.47 -6.02
C MET A 1 6.01 -3.45 -6.80
N ILE A 2 5.56 -2.20 -6.88
CA ILE A 2 6.26 -1.13 -7.63
C ILE A 2 6.78 -0.07 -6.65
N GLN A 3 8.05 0.30 -6.72
CA GLN A 3 8.57 1.42 -5.92
C GLN A 3 8.20 2.75 -6.56
N HIS A 4 7.81 3.74 -5.77
CA HIS A 4 7.41 5.06 -6.31
C HIS A 4 8.57 5.80 -7.00
N ILE A 5 9.82 5.44 -6.69
CA ILE A 5 11.01 5.98 -7.38
C ILE A 5 11.21 5.38 -8.78
N GLU A 6 10.61 4.22 -9.07
CA GLU A 6 10.76 3.50 -10.35
C GLU A 6 9.63 3.82 -11.35
N ILE A 7 8.65 4.64 -10.95
CA ILE A 7 7.48 4.97 -11.78
C ILE A 7 7.27 6.49 -11.85
N SER A 8 7.01 6.99 -13.06
CA SER A 8 6.65 8.38 -13.30
C SER A 8 5.24 8.68 -12.77
N ASP A 9 4.96 9.94 -12.46
CA ASP A 9 3.65 10.36 -11.95
C ASP A 9 2.53 10.11 -12.97
N LEU A 10 2.83 10.25 -14.26
CA LEU A 10 1.89 9.97 -15.34
C LEU A 10 1.52 8.48 -15.37
N ASN A 11 2.52 7.59 -15.40
CA ASN A 11 2.29 6.15 -15.43
C ASN A 11 1.58 5.68 -14.16
N LEU A 12 1.94 6.23 -13.01
CA LEU A 12 1.26 5.93 -11.74
C LEU A 12 -0.22 6.28 -11.81
N ARG A 13 -0.57 7.48 -12.29
CA ARG A 13 -1.98 7.90 -12.43
C ARG A 13 -2.75 7.01 -13.39
N THR A 14 -2.15 6.66 -14.53
CA THR A 14 -2.75 5.72 -15.50
C THR A 14 -3.02 4.36 -14.87
N LYS A 15 -2.04 3.78 -14.18
CA LYS A 15 -2.20 2.48 -13.50
C LYS A 15 -3.25 2.50 -12.39
N ILE A 16 -3.36 3.60 -11.64
CA ILE A 16 -4.43 3.77 -10.65
C ILE A 16 -5.80 3.82 -11.34
N LYS A 17 -5.93 4.57 -12.44
CA LYS A 17 -7.18 4.68 -13.21
C LYS A 17 -7.61 3.32 -13.78
N ASN A 18 -6.65 2.50 -14.20
CA ASN A 18 -6.89 1.15 -14.73
C ASN A 18 -7.05 0.07 -13.64
N ALA A 19 -7.06 0.44 -12.35
CA ALA A 19 -7.08 -0.51 -11.22
C ALA A 19 -5.92 -1.53 -11.19
N GLU A 20 -4.81 -1.23 -11.87
CA GLU A 20 -3.56 -2.01 -11.80
C GLU A 20 -2.76 -1.69 -10.52
N ILE A 21 -3.03 -0.53 -9.92
CA ILE A 21 -2.54 -0.13 -8.60
C ILE A 21 -3.76 0.22 -7.75
N CYS A 22 -4.02 -0.60 -6.73
CA CYS A 22 -5.17 -0.43 -5.83
C CYS A 22 -4.74 -0.01 -4.40
N PHE A 23 -3.50 -0.32 -4.02
CA PHE A 23 -2.98 -0.08 -2.67
C PHE A 23 -1.64 0.66 -2.72
N GLY A 24 -1.38 1.43 -1.66
CA GLY A 24 -0.08 2.03 -1.39
C GLY A 24 0.50 1.51 -0.09
N GLY A 25 1.81 1.63 0.10
CA GLY A 25 2.45 1.20 1.33
C GLY A 25 3.75 1.90 1.65
N ASN A 26 4.20 1.72 2.89
CA ASN A 26 5.51 2.13 3.37
C ASN A 26 6.44 0.91 3.37
N ARG A 27 7.48 0.94 2.53
CA ARG A 27 8.45 -0.16 2.36
C ARG A 27 9.25 -0.43 3.63
N LYS A 28 9.67 0.61 4.35
CA LYS A 28 10.51 0.48 5.56
C LYS A 28 9.72 -0.08 6.74
N LEU A 29 8.50 0.42 6.94
CA LEU A 29 7.64 -0.02 8.05
C LEU A 29 6.84 -1.29 7.72
N LYS A 30 6.90 -1.77 6.47
CA LYS A 30 6.12 -2.91 5.96
C LYS A 30 4.62 -2.75 6.22
N ILE A 31 4.05 -1.58 5.85
CA ILE A 31 2.61 -1.27 6.00
C ILE A 31 1.99 -1.06 4.63
N TYR A 32 0.82 -1.65 4.35
CA TYR A 32 0.00 -1.32 3.18
C TYR A 32 -1.36 -0.74 3.57
N GLY A 33 -1.99 -0.02 2.66
CA GLY A 33 -3.27 0.64 2.89
C GLY A 33 -3.90 1.15 1.59
N ILE A 34 -5.12 1.66 1.68
CA ILE A 34 -5.82 2.26 0.53
C ILE A 34 -5.10 3.54 0.06
N LEU A 35 -5.18 3.84 -1.24
CA LEU A 35 -4.54 5.01 -1.85
C LEU A 35 -5.02 6.36 -1.27
N LYS A 36 -6.24 6.38 -0.69
CA LYS A 36 -6.83 7.58 -0.06
C LYS A 36 -6.31 7.85 1.37
N CYS A 37 -5.50 6.95 1.94
CA CYS A 37 -4.98 7.09 3.31
C CYS A 37 -4.24 8.43 3.53
N SER A 38 -4.64 9.17 4.56
CA SER A 38 -4.03 10.46 4.96
C SER A 38 -2.53 10.32 5.26
N SER A 39 -2.14 9.31 6.03
CA SER A 39 -0.74 8.99 6.32
C SER A 39 0.01 8.54 5.06
N GLY A 40 -0.65 7.79 4.17
CA GLY A 40 -0.09 7.38 2.88
C GLY A 40 0.28 8.54 1.96
N LYS A 41 -0.60 9.55 1.88
CA LYS A 41 -0.37 10.75 1.04
C LYS A 41 0.83 11.59 1.50
N ARG A 42 1.21 11.51 2.78
CA ARG A 42 2.35 12.23 3.38
C ARG A 42 3.68 11.46 3.31
N MET A 43 3.69 10.23 2.78
CA MET A 43 4.91 9.43 2.72
C MET A 43 5.92 10.02 1.72
N LYS A 44 7.19 10.03 2.11
CA LYS A 44 8.29 10.32 1.19
C LYS A 44 8.31 9.33 0.02
N ARG A 45 8.70 9.82 -1.16
CA ARG A 45 8.73 9.01 -2.39
C ARG A 45 9.60 7.77 -2.24
N GLU A 46 10.77 7.87 -1.59
CA GLU A 46 11.68 6.72 -1.41
C GLU A 46 11.13 5.60 -0.51
N ASN A 47 10.14 5.91 0.32
CA ASN A 47 9.51 4.94 1.23
C ASN A 47 8.20 4.39 0.66
N ARG A 48 7.64 5.00 -0.39
CA ARG A 48 6.31 4.66 -0.90
C ARG A 48 6.40 3.55 -1.96
N VAL A 49 5.59 2.53 -1.80
CA VAL A 49 5.41 1.42 -2.76
C VAL A 49 3.94 1.27 -3.12
N PHE A 50 3.66 0.56 -4.20
CA PHE A 50 2.33 0.30 -4.71
C PHE A 50 2.10 -1.20 -4.97
N PHE A 51 0.86 -1.62 -4.79
CA PHE A 51 0.40 -2.99 -5.01
C PHE A 51 -0.87 -3.00 -5.85
N SER A 52 -1.00 -4.02 -6.67
CA SER A 52 -2.19 -4.34 -7.47
C SER A 52 -3.32 -4.88 -6.61
N SER A 53 -3.00 -5.64 -5.56
CA SER A 53 -3.99 -6.28 -4.68
C SER A 53 -3.52 -6.33 -3.24
N GLU A 54 -4.46 -6.56 -2.34
CA GLU A 54 -4.17 -6.85 -0.93
C GLU A 54 -3.37 -8.15 -0.77
N LYS A 55 -3.69 -9.18 -1.57
CA LYS A 55 -2.97 -10.46 -1.55
C LYS A 55 -1.48 -10.27 -1.83
N GLU A 56 -1.15 -9.51 -2.88
CA GLU A 56 0.24 -9.19 -3.22
C GLU A 56 0.97 -8.48 -2.07
N ALA A 57 0.30 -7.55 -1.38
CA ALA A 57 0.89 -6.84 -0.25
C ALA A 57 1.17 -7.78 0.93
N LYS A 58 0.24 -8.71 1.24
CA LYS A 58 0.41 -9.72 2.29
C LYS A 58 1.55 -10.70 1.97
N GLU A 59 1.58 -11.23 0.75
CA GLU A 59 2.65 -12.13 0.27
C GLU A 59 4.03 -11.43 0.28
N SER A 60 4.06 -10.11 0.08
CA SER A 60 5.27 -9.30 0.20
C SER A 60 5.69 -9.00 1.66
N GLY A 61 4.96 -9.52 2.65
CA GLY A 61 5.22 -9.36 4.08
C GLY A 61 4.80 -8.01 4.66
N PHE A 62 3.79 -7.35 4.08
CA PHE A 62 3.28 -6.09 4.59
C PHE A 62 2.03 -6.33 5.45
N ARG A 63 1.96 -5.64 6.59
CA ARG A 63 0.76 -5.61 7.44
C ARG A 63 -0.23 -4.53 7.02
N PRO A 64 -1.53 -4.69 7.30
CA PRO A 64 -2.52 -3.66 7.02
C PRO A 64 -2.27 -2.37 7.84
N CYS A 65 -2.73 -1.25 7.30
CA CYS A 65 -2.64 0.05 7.95
C CYS A 65 -3.73 0.19 9.01
N GLY A 66 -3.35 0.30 10.29
CA GLY A 66 -4.31 0.47 11.39
C GLY A 66 -5.19 1.74 11.34
N HIS A 67 -4.87 2.72 10.48
CA HIS A 67 -5.71 3.91 10.29
C HIS A 67 -6.79 3.71 9.23
N CYS A 68 -6.42 3.26 8.02
CA CYS A 68 -7.33 3.18 6.88
C CYS A 68 -7.86 1.76 6.59
N MET A 69 -7.33 0.74 7.28
CA MET A 69 -7.69 -0.67 7.16
C MET A 69 -7.78 -1.27 8.58
N LYS A 70 -8.62 -0.65 9.44
CA LYS A 70 -8.66 -0.95 10.88
C LYS A 70 -9.08 -2.40 11.14
N THR A 71 -10.09 -2.90 10.43
CA THR A 71 -10.60 -4.26 10.58
C THR A 71 -9.54 -5.29 10.21
N GLU A 72 -8.90 -5.13 9.05
CA GLU A 72 -7.84 -6.00 8.56
C GLU A 72 -6.62 -5.95 9.48
N TYR A 73 -6.27 -4.76 9.97
CA TYR A 73 -5.19 -4.62 10.94
C TYR A 73 -5.47 -5.36 12.25
N LEU A 74 -6.70 -5.30 12.78
CA LEU A 74 -7.08 -6.03 13.99
C LEU A 74 -7.03 -7.54 13.76
N ASN A 75 -7.53 -8.02 12.61
CA ASN A 75 -7.41 -9.43 12.25
C ASN A 75 -5.94 -9.87 12.20
N TRP A 76 -5.07 -9.07 11.57
CA TRP A 76 -3.64 -9.35 11.48
C TRP A 76 -2.98 -9.38 12.86
N LYS A 77 -3.32 -8.41 13.72
CA LYS A 77 -2.77 -8.29 15.07
C LYS A 77 -3.19 -9.46 15.97
N ASN A 78 -4.39 -9.98 15.76
CA ASN A 78 -4.95 -11.09 16.55
C ASN A 78 -4.58 -12.48 15.97
N GLY A 79 -3.79 -12.54 14.89
CA GLY A 79 -3.43 -13.81 14.25
C GLY A 79 -4.59 -14.51 13.55
N LEU A 80 -5.63 -13.77 13.17
CA LEU A 80 -6.81 -14.27 12.45
C LEU A 80 -6.62 -14.29 10.93
N ILE A 81 -5.37 -14.12 10.45
CA ILE A 81 -4.96 -14.06 9.05
C ILE A 81 -3.66 -14.82 8.86
#